data_AF-A0AAU8JQ39-F1
#
_entry.id   AF-A0AAU8JQ39-F1
#
_cell.length_a   1.000
_cell.length_b   1.000
_cell.length_c   1.000
_cell.angle_alpha   90.00
_cell.angle_beta   90.00
_cell.angle_gamma   90.00
#
_symmetry.space_group_name_H-M   'P 1'
#
loop_
_entity.id
_entity.type
_entity.pdbx_description
1 polymer ?
#
loop_
_entity_poly.entity_id
_entity_poly.type
_entity_poly.pdbx_seq_one_letter_code
_entity_poly.pdbx_strand_id
1 'polypeptide(L)'
;MRGDRVLEDWEVGAQLRWYALLEIRAMAGRRKPNPDWPDDDYVACIRWLADLCDNIPFLPDPRKPWWSRARSERRFAYAWAVADERGQRWILSTVDRFGWNWTPPSTSSPVLLPPGEDRGPSDKP
;
A
#
# COMPACT_ATOMS: atom_id res chain seq x y z
N MET A 1 -25.70 -10.81 -8.65
CA MET A 1 -25.37 -10.09 -7.40
C MET A 1 -24.05 -10.64 -6.90
N ARG A 2 -22.97 -9.87 -7.02
CA ARG A 2 -21.66 -10.21 -6.45
C ARG A 2 -21.77 -9.84 -4.97
N GLY A 3 -21.71 -10.82 -4.06
CA GLY A 3 -21.84 -10.56 -2.62
C GLY A 3 -20.70 -9.66 -2.14
N ASP A 4 -21.02 -8.64 -1.35
CA ASP A 4 -20.04 -7.73 -0.74
C ASP A 4 -19.13 -8.51 0.21
N ARG A 5 -18.02 -9.03 -0.31
CA ARG A 5 -16.97 -9.61 0.50
C ARG A 5 -16.20 -8.48 1.16
N VAL A 6 -16.33 -8.36 2.48
CA VAL A 6 -15.43 -7.54 3.30
C VAL A 6 -14.06 -8.20 3.24
N LEU A 7 -13.06 -7.47 2.77
CA LEU A 7 -11.69 -7.96 2.67
C LEU A 7 -10.81 -7.40 3.78
N GLU A 8 -9.95 -8.25 4.33
CA GLU A 8 -8.87 -7.79 5.21
C GLU A 8 -7.78 -7.06 4.41
N ASP A 9 -7.00 -6.21 5.09
CA ASP A 9 -5.96 -5.39 4.45
C ASP A 9 -4.95 -6.21 3.65
N TRP A 10 -4.55 -7.39 4.13
CA TRP A 10 -3.59 -8.23 3.42
C TRP A 10 -4.21 -8.90 2.18
N GLU A 11 -5.52 -9.18 2.19
CA GLU A 11 -6.22 -9.76 1.03
C GLU A 11 -6.37 -8.72 -0.07
N VAL A 12 -6.67 -7.48 0.30
CA VAL A 12 -6.68 -6.34 -0.62
C VAL A 12 -5.28 -6.10 -1.16
N GLY A 13 -4.28 -6.04 -0.29
CA GLY A 13 -2.92 -5.79 -0.73
C GLY A 13 -2.31 -6.89 -1.60
N ALA A 14 -2.62 -8.16 -1.34
CA ALA A 14 -2.25 -9.27 -2.22
C ALA A 14 -2.86 -9.13 -3.63
N GLN A 15 -4.14 -8.74 -3.71
CA GLN A 15 -4.81 -8.53 -4.99
C GLN A 15 -4.29 -7.29 -5.73
N LEU A 16 -4.12 -6.16 -5.04
CA LEU A 16 -3.53 -4.95 -5.61
C LEU A 16 -2.13 -5.23 -6.17
N ARG A 17 -1.28 -5.95 -5.42
CA ARG A 17 0.06 -6.31 -5.88
C ARG A 17 0.02 -7.18 -7.14
N TRP A 18 -0.91 -8.15 -7.21
CA TRP A 18 -1.10 -8.93 -8.43
C TRP A 18 -1.52 -8.04 -9.60
N TYR A 19 -2.51 -7.16 -9.43
CA TYR A 19 -2.94 -6.26 -10.50
C TYR A 19 -1.83 -5.33 -10.99
N ALA A 20 -1.05 -4.78 -10.07
CA ALA A 20 0.08 -3.95 -10.44
C ALA A 20 1.13 -4.72 -11.25
N LEU A 21 1.42 -5.98 -10.91
CA LEU A 21 2.29 -6.85 -11.73
C LEU A 21 1.73 -7.08 -13.13
N LEU A 22 0.41 -7.24 -13.28
CA LEU A 22 -0.23 -7.36 -14.59
C LEU A 22 -0.10 -6.06 -15.40
N GLU A 23 -0.32 -4.90 -14.79
CA GLU A 23 -0.14 -3.61 -15.44
C GLU A 23 1.32 -3.38 -15.85
N ILE A 24 2.29 -3.66 -14.98
CA ILE A 24 3.72 -3.59 -15.29
C ILE A 24 4.05 -4.48 -16.50
N ARG A 25 3.59 -5.74 -16.51
CA ARG A 25 3.82 -6.67 -17.62
C ARG A 25 3.20 -6.14 -18.93
N ALA A 26 1.98 -5.62 -18.86
CA ALA A 26 1.29 -5.05 -20.02
C ALA A 26 2.03 -3.83 -20.57
N MET A 27 2.44 -2.90 -19.70
CA MET A 27 3.21 -1.71 -20.05
C MET A 27 4.56 -2.05 -20.67
N ALA A 28 5.30 -2.99 -20.08
CA ALA A 28 6.57 -3.45 -20.61
C ALA A 28 6.43 -4.08 -22.01
N GLY A 29 5.36 -4.85 -22.25
CA GLY A 29 5.08 -5.47 -23.55
C GLY A 29 4.69 -4.45 -24.63
N ARG A 30 3.81 -3.50 -24.31
CA ARG A 30 3.31 -2.52 -25.28
C ARG A 30 4.18 -1.27 -25.44
N ARG A 31 5.11 -1.03 -24.52
CA ARG A 31 5.95 0.18 -24.41
C ARG A 31 5.12 1.47 -24.38
N LYS A 32 4.03 1.45 -23.61
CA LYS A 32 3.13 2.59 -23.38
C LYS A 32 2.66 2.59 -21.94
N PRO A 33 2.55 3.77 -21.30
CA PRO A 33 2.12 3.86 -19.91
C PRO A 33 0.65 3.44 -19.75
N ASN A 34 0.15 3.36 -18.52
CA ASN A 34 -1.30 3.22 -18.33
C ASN A 34 -2.03 4.49 -18.79
N PRO A 35 -3.32 4.40 -19.21
CA PRO A 35 -4.04 5.54 -19.78
C PRO A 35 -4.16 6.74 -18.84
N ASP A 36 -4.05 6.50 -17.54
CA ASP A 36 -4.20 7.51 -16.49
C ASP A 36 -2.86 8.14 -16.07
N TRP A 37 -1.75 7.75 -16.71
CA TRP A 37 -0.43 8.32 -16.47
C TRP A 37 -0.31 9.69 -17.15
N PRO A 38 0.29 10.71 -16.51
CA PRO A 38 0.29 12.09 -17.00
C PRO A 38 1.20 12.35 -18.21
N ASP A 39 2.13 11.46 -18.51
CA ASP A 39 3.12 11.62 -19.58
C ASP A 39 3.27 10.32 -20.41
N ASP A 40 4.19 10.30 -21.37
CA ASP A 40 4.44 9.14 -22.23
C ASP A 40 5.56 8.21 -21.70
N ASP A 41 6.16 8.51 -20.54
CA ASP A 41 7.24 7.72 -19.96
C ASP A 41 6.69 6.48 -19.22
N TYR A 42 6.50 5.41 -19.99
CA TYR A 42 6.09 4.12 -19.45
C TYR A 42 7.09 3.50 -18.47
N VAL A 43 8.37 3.89 -18.52
CA VAL A 43 9.39 3.39 -17.58
C VAL A 43 9.20 4.07 -16.23
N ALA A 44 8.94 5.38 -16.21
CA ALA A 44 8.57 6.11 -15.00
C ALA A 44 7.26 5.56 -14.39
N CYS A 45 6.26 5.25 -15.23
CA CYS A 45 5.01 4.63 -14.79
C CYS A 45 5.24 3.27 -14.13
N ILE A 46 6.07 2.41 -14.74
CA ILE A 46 6.44 1.09 -14.17
C ILE A 46 7.16 1.25 -12.83
N ARG A 47 8.13 2.16 -12.74
CA ARG A 47 8.88 2.40 -11.50
C ARG A 47 7.95 2.85 -10.37
N TRP A 48 7.11 3.85 -10.63
CA TRP A 48 6.14 4.34 -9.66
C TRP A 48 5.21 3.21 -9.16
N LEU A 49 4.71 2.36 -10.06
CA LEU A 49 3.81 1.27 -9.69
C LEU A 49 4.53 0.16 -8.91
N ALA A 50 5.81 -0.09 -9.22
CA ALA A 50 6.66 -1.02 -8.48
C ALA A 50 6.98 -0.51 -7.07
N ASP A 51 7.26 0.78 -6.91
CA ASP A 51 7.50 1.41 -5.60
C ASP A 51 6.21 1.36 -4.74
N LEU A 52 5.05 1.60 -5.36
CA LEU A 52 3.77 1.43 -4.69
C LEU A 52 3.56 -0.03 -4.23
N CYS A 53 3.90 -1.02 -5.07
CA CYS A 53 3.81 -2.44 -4.72
C CYS A 53 4.64 -2.85 -3.52
N ASP A 54 5.85 -2.30 -3.40
CA ASP A 54 6.78 -2.65 -2.34
C ASP A 54 6.25 -2.26 -0.95
N ASN A 55 5.47 -1.18 -0.90
CA ASN A 55 4.88 -0.67 0.34
C ASN A 55 3.58 -1.37 0.75
N ILE A 56 2.95 -2.17 -0.13
CA ILE A 56 1.63 -2.78 0.12
C ILE A 56 1.75 -4.10 0.93
N PRO A 57 1.01 -4.27 2.04
CA PRO A 57 1.02 -5.53 2.79
C PRO A 57 0.28 -6.63 2.01
N PHE A 58 0.94 -7.75 1.73
CA PHE A 58 0.35 -8.87 0.95
C PHE A 58 0.38 -10.24 1.65
N LEU A 59 0.92 -10.30 2.87
CA LEU A 59 0.96 -11.53 3.67
C LEU A 59 -0.04 -11.44 4.82
N PRO A 60 -0.67 -12.55 5.24
CA PRO A 60 -1.53 -12.58 6.43
C PRO A 60 -0.76 -12.12 7.67
N ASP A 61 -1.48 -11.64 8.69
CA ASP A 61 -0.86 -11.26 9.97
C ASP A 61 -0.28 -12.52 10.65
N PRO A 62 1.02 -12.56 11.01
CA PRO A 62 1.49 -13.58 11.94
C PRO A 62 0.64 -13.47 13.21
N ARG A 63 -0.14 -14.51 13.52
CA ARG A 63 -1.09 -14.55 14.65
C ARG A 63 -0.50 -13.86 15.87
N LYS A 64 -0.98 -12.65 16.18
CA LYS A 64 -0.54 -11.94 17.38
C LYS A 64 -0.98 -12.75 18.61
N PRO A 65 -0.12 -12.92 19.61
CA PRO A 65 -0.52 -13.60 20.84
C PRO A 65 -1.72 -12.91 21.49
N TRP A 66 -2.59 -13.68 22.16
CA TRP A 66 -3.84 -13.19 22.74
C TRP A 66 -3.67 -12.07 23.80
N TRP A 67 -2.46 -11.91 24.36
CA TRP A 67 -2.11 -10.84 25.30
C TRP A 67 -1.67 -9.52 24.64
N SER A 68 -1.48 -9.50 23.32
CA SER A 68 -1.14 -8.30 22.57
C SER A 68 -2.38 -7.42 22.37
N ARG A 69 -2.69 -6.58 23.37
CA ARG A 69 -3.73 -5.52 23.29
C ARG A 69 -3.34 -4.30 22.45
N ALA A 70 -2.19 -4.32 21.77
CA ALA A 70 -1.84 -3.25 20.83
C ALA A 70 -2.94 -3.18 19.76
N ARG A 71 -3.74 -2.11 19.83
CA ARG A 71 -4.82 -1.75 18.91
C ARG A 71 -4.39 -2.13 17.50
N SER A 72 -5.21 -2.91 16.79
CA SER A 72 -4.91 -3.35 15.42
C SER A 72 -4.68 -2.13 14.54
N GLU A 73 -3.43 -1.65 14.48
CA GLU A 73 -2.98 -0.78 13.42
C GLU A 73 -3.27 -1.52 12.12
N ARG A 74 -4.18 -0.96 11.34
CA ARG A 74 -4.51 -1.48 10.03
C ARG A 74 -3.20 -1.57 9.26
N ARG A 75 -2.81 -2.77 8.80
CA ARG A 75 -1.50 -2.98 8.15
C ARG A 75 -1.36 -2.13 6.91
N PHE A 76 -2.48 -1.79 6.28
CA PHE A 76 -2.51 -0.89 5.13
C PHE A 76 -2.26 0.58 5.52
N ALA A 77 -2.26 0.96 6.81
CA ALA A 77 -2.11 2.35 7.24
C ALA A 77 -0.78 2.96 6.79
N TYR A 78 0.33 2.22 6.92
CA TYR A 78 1.62 2.67 6.41
C TYR A 78 1.59 2.84 4.88
N ALA A 79 1.17 1.80 4.15
CA ALA A 79 1.06 1.83 2.69
C ALA A 79 0.18 2.98 2.19
N TRP A 80 -0.92 3.25 2.88
CA TRP A 80 -1.84 4.34 2.58
C TRP A 80 -1.24 5.72 2.87
N ALA A 81 -0.52 5.85 3.99
CA ALA A 81 0.10 7.11 4.40
C ALA A 81 1.27 7.51 3.49
N VAL A 82 2.04 6.54 2.99
CA VAL A 82 3.18 6.80 2.09
C VAL A 82 2.78 6.84 0.61
N ALA A 83 1.62 6.30 0.26
CA ALA A 83 1.06 6.47 -1.08
C ALA A 83 0.76 7.95 -1.32
N ASP A 84 1.32 8.50 -2.40
CA ASP A 84 0.94 9.81 -2.91
C ASP A 84 -0.54 9.82 -3.36
N GLU A 85 -1.07 11.01 -3.68
CA GLU A 85 -2.47 11.14 -4.14
C GLU A 85 -2.77 10.24 -5.34
N ARG A 86 -1.77 10.00 -6.20
CA ARG A 86 -1.88 9.11 -7.35
C ARG A 86 -2.03 7.66 -6.91
N GLY A 87 -1.19 7.19 -5.98
CA GLY A 87 -1.25 5.85 -5.41
C GLY A 87 -2.58 5.61 -4.71
N GLN A 88 -3.04 6.57 -3.91
CA GLN A 88 -4.35 6.49 -3.24
C GLN A 88 -5.50 6.39 -4.25
N ARG A 89 -5.49 7.21 -5.31
CA ARG A 89 -6.49 7.16 -6.38
C ARG A 89 -6.46 5.84 -7.13
N TRP A 90 -5.27 5.34 -7.46
CA TRP A 90 -5.10 4.05 -8.13
C TRP A 90 -5.70 2.93 -7.26
N ILE A 91 -5.33 2.84 -5.97
CA ILE A 91 -5.86 1.86 -5.02
C ILE A 91 -7.40 1.90 -5.00
N LEU A 92 -8.00 3.08 -4.79
CA LEU A 92 -9.45 3.23 -4.71
C LEU A 92 -10.13 2.84 -6.03
N SER A 93 -9.56 3.21 -7.17
CA SER A 93 -10.11 2.85 -8.49
C SER A 93 -10.06 1.34 -8.73
N THR A 94 -9.00 0.66 -8.26
CA THR A 94 -8.88 -0.80 -8.36
C THR A 94 -9.88 -1.49 -7.43
N VAL A 95 -10.01 -1.03 -6.19
CA VAL A 95 -11.00 -1.52 -5.21
C VAL A 95 -12.42 -1.43 -5.78
N ASP A 96 -12.79 -0.26 -6.30
CA ASP A 96 -14.11 0.00 -6.90
C ASP A 96 -14.35 -0.88 -8.15
N ARG A 97 -13.37 -0.94 -9.06
CA ARG A 97 -13.42 -1.77 -10.28
C ARG A 97 -13.75 -3.24 -9.99
N PHE A 98 -13.27 -3.78 -8.87
CA PHE A 98 -13.52 -5.16 -8.47
C PHE A 98 -14.68 -5.35 -7.49
N GLY A 99 -15.33 -4.26 -7.07
CA GLY A 99 -16.44 -4.30 -6.11
C GLY A 99 -16.01 -4.82 -4.74
N TRP A 100 -14.81 -4.47 -4.29
CA TRP A 100 -14.33 -4.85 -2.97
C TRP A 100 -14.89 -3.92 -1.91
N ASN A 101 -15.50 -4.48 -0.87
CA ASN A 101 -15.94 -3.72 0.29
C ASN A 101 -14.74 -3.50 1.22
N TRP A 102 -13.89 -2.54 0.86
CA TRP A 102 -12.73 -2.10 1.63
C TRP A 102 -12.74 -0.58 1.76
N THR A 103 -12.48 -0.10 2.98
CA THR A 103 -12.34 1.33 3.26
C THR A 103 -10.89 1.66 3.54
N PRO A 104 -10.35 2.81 3.11
CA PRO A 104 -8.99 3.21 3.45
C PRO A 104 -8.83 3.42 4.96
N PRO A 105 -7.65 3.13 5.53
CA PRO A 105 -7.36 3.41 6.94
C PRO A 105 -7.34 4.91 7.19
N SER A 106 -7.88 5.35 8.33
CA SER A 106 -7.79 6.74 8.77
C SER A 106 -6.33 7.09 9.09
N THR A 107 -5.79 8.16 8.51
CA THR A 107 -4.43 8.67 8.79
C THR A 107 -4.25 9.26 10.19
N SER A 108 -5.22 9.10 11.10
CA SER A 108 -5.22 9.73 12.42
C SER A 108 -4.39 9.01 13.50
N SER A 109 -3.60 7.99 13.15
CA SER A 109 -2.57 7.48 14.06
C SER A 109 -1.20 7.96 13.59
N PRO A 110 -0.46 8.74 14.40
CA PRO A 110 0.90 9.13 14.05
C PRO A 110 1.71 7.85 13.85
N VAL A 111 2.28 7.69 12.66
CA VAL A 111 3.28 6.66 12.40
C VAL A 111 4.40 6.91 13.41
N LEU A 112 4.51 6.04 14.42
CA LEU A 112 5.66 6.01 15.32
C LEU A 112 6.86 5.66 14.44
N LEU A 113 7.59 6.69 14.01
CA LEU A 113 8.92 6.51 13.45
C LEU A 113 9.72 5.64 14.45
N PRO A 114 10.46 4.62 13.99
CA PRO A 114 11.32 3.85 14.89
C PRO A 114 12.24 4.84 15.63
N PRO A 115 12.47 4.65 16.95
CA PRO A 115 13.32 5.56 17.70
C PRO A 115 14.73 5.52 17.10
N GLY A 116 15.04 6.54 16.29
CA GLY A 116 16.39 6.82 15.86
C GLY A 116 17.22 7.11 17.10
N GLU A 117 18.31 6.37 17.24
CA GLU A 117 19.34 6.57 18.26
C GLU A 117 19.79 8.04 18.27
N ASP A 118 19.25 8.81 19.21
CA ASP A 118 19.82 10.10 19.59
C ASP A 118 21.04 9.82 20.50
N ARG A 119 22.11 9.31 19.89
CA ARG A 119 23.44 9.29 20.52
C ARG A 119 24.09 10.65 20.26
N GLY A 120 23.73 11.64 21.08
CA GLY A 120 24.48 12.88 21.31
C GLY A 120 25.16 12.88 22.69
N PRO A 121 26.27 13.61 22.88
CA PRO A 121 27.43 13.09 23.60
C PRO A 121 27.32 13.14 25.13
N SER A 122 27.98 12.16 25.76
CA SER A 122 28.32 12.21 27.19
C SER A 122 29.28 13.36 27.46
N ASP A 123 28.79 14.40 28.12
CA ASP A 123 29.61 15.25 28.97
C ASP A 123 29.21 14.99 30.42
N LYS A 124 30.14 14.39 31.17
CA LYS A 124 30.10 14.37 32.64
C LYS A 124 30.97 15.52 33.16
N PRO A 125 30.58 16.18 34.25
CA PRO A 125 31.46 17.08 35.00
C PRO A 125 32.60 16.31 35.69
#